data_AF-A0A849FM83-F1
#
_entry.id   AF-A0A849FM83-F1
#
_cell.length_a   1.000
_cell.length_b   1.000
_cell.length_c   1.000
_cell.angle_alpha   90.00
_cell.angle_beta   90.00
_cell.angle_gamma   90.00
#
_symmetry.space_group_name_H-M   'P 1'
#
loop_
_entity.id
_entity.type
_entity.pdbx_description
1 polymer ?
#
loop_
_entity_poly.entity_id
_entity_poly.type
_entity_poly.pdbx_seq_one_letter_code
_entity_poly.pdbx_strand_id
1 'polypeptide(L)'
;MKKVVLSIVILTTFLNTFAQQKRARDYGIEIGVLQPGQFNAITDVKGVKVGHTTLHIGDSIRTGVTVILPHSGNIFQEKVPAAIYIGNGFGKLAGYSQVKELGNVETPIV
;
A
#
# COMPACT_ATOMS: atom_id res chain seq x y z
N MET A 1 13.29 -13.48 37.89
CA MET A 1 11.82 -13.43 37.71
C MET A 1 11.35 -12.14 37.01
N LYS A 2 11.68 -10.93 37.50
CA LYS A 2 11.25 -9.66 36.87
C LYS A 2 11.70 -9.47 35.41
N LYS A 3 12.91 -9.91 35.03
CA LYS A 3 13.41 -9.83 33.65
C LYS A 3 12.67 -10.77 32.67
N VAL A 4 12.23 -11.94 33.13
CA VAL A 4 11.47 -12.91 32.32
C VAL A 4 10.05 -12.42 32.07
N VAL A 5 9.42 -11.81 33.07
CA VAL A 5 8.10 -11.18 32.94
C VAL A 5 8.14 -10.01 31.93
N LEU A 6 9.21 -9.21 31.94
CA LEU A 6 9.39 -8.11 30.99
C LEU A 6 9.56 -8.60 29.55
N SER A 7 10.28 -9.72 29.33
CA SER A 7 10.43 -10.33 28.00
C SER A 7 9.13 -10.93 27.46
N ILE A 8 8.27 -11.47 28.33
CA ILE A 8 6.97 -12.04 27.93
C ILE A 8 5.97 -10.94 27.54
N VAL A 9 5.98 -9.80 28.24
CA VAL A 9 5.10 -8.65 27.92
C VAL A 9 5.46 -8.02 26.56
N ILE A 10 6.75 -7.97 26.20
CA ILE A 10 7.22 -7.48 24.90
C ILE A 10 6.81 -8.41 23.74
N LEU A 11 6.63 -9.71 24.01
CA LEU A 11 6.20 -10.68 22.99
C LEU A 11 4.69 -10.58 22.68
N THR A 12 3.89 -10.04 23.61
CA THR A 12 2.41 -9.99 23.49
C THR A 12 1.83 -8.75 22.81
N THR A 13 2.64 -7.74 22.46
CA THR A 13 2.15 -6.46 21.92
C THR A 13 2.25 -6.30 20.40
N PHE A 14 2.46 -7.38 19.64
CA PHE A 14 2.13 -7.34 18.21
C PHE A 14 0.63 -7.45 18.05
N LEU A 15 -0.07 -6.32 18.17
CA LEU A 15 -1.41 -6.15 17.64
C LEU A 15 -1.31 -6.34 16.12
N ASN A 16 -1.44 -7.60 15.70
CA ASN A 16 -1.58 -7.93 14.28
C ASN A 16 -2.89 -7.30 13.81
N THR A 17 -2.79 -6.21 13.07
CA THR A 17 -3.87 -5.75 12.21
C THR A 17 -4.13 -6.86 11.20
N PHE A 18 -5.27 -7.54 11.35
CA PHE A 18 -5.69 -8.58 10.41
C PHE A 18 -6.03 -7.94 9.07
N ALA A 19 -5.11 -8.01 8.11
CA ALA A 19 -5.46 -7.93 6.70
C ALA A 19 -6.29 -9.18 6.31
N GLN A 20 -7.01 -9.10 5.20
CA GLN A 20 -7.77 -10.22 4.65
C GLN A 20 -6.86 -11.47 4.47
N GLN A 21 -7.16 -12.56 5.18
CA GLN A 21 -6.33 -13.78 5.19
C GLN A 21 -6.43 -14.62 3.91
N LYS A 22 -7.54 -14.52 3.15
CA LYS A 22 -7.77 -15.28 1.91
C LYS A 22 -8.17 -14.38 0.75
N ARG A 23 -7.61 -14.62 -0.43
CA ARG A 23 -7.87 -13.91 -1.68
C ARG A 23 -8.82 -14.72 -2.56
N ALA A 24 -9.34 -14.10 -3.64
CA ALA A 24 -10.27 -14.76 -4.57
C ALA A 24 -9.76 -16.12 -5.10
N ARG A 25 -8.47 -16.21 -5.42
CA ARG A 25 -7.85 -17.46 -5.92
C ARG A 25 -7.81 -18.59 -4.89
N ASP A 26 -7.77 -18.27 -3.59
CA ASP A 26 -7.82 -19.29 -2.52
C ASP A 26 -9.19 -19.98 -2.44
N TYR A 27 -10.20 -19.42 -3.13
CA TYR A 27 -11.54 -19.98 -3.29
C TYR A 27 -11.76 -20.58 -4.70
N GLY A 28 -10.72 -20.70 -5.53
CA GLY A 28 -10.83 -21.22 -6.89
C GLY A 28 -11.41 -20.22 -7.91
N ILE A 29 -11.51 -18.94 -7.56
CA ILE A 29 -11.98 -17.90 -8.49
C ILE A 29 -10.77 -17.34 -9.25
N GLU A 30 -10.70 -17.64 -10.54
CA GLU A 30 -9.66 -17.14 -11.44
C GLU A 30 -10.19 -16.01 -12.32
N ILE A 31 -9.46 -14.90 -12.37
CA ILE A 31 -9.81 -13.71 -13.16
C ILE A 31 -8.75 -13.51 -14.24
N GLY A 32 -9.19 -13.41 -15.49
CA GLY A 32 -8.31 -13.25 -16.65
C GLY A 32 -7.59 -14.56 -17.04
N VAL A 33 -6.68 -14.44 -18.01
CA VAL A 33 -5.95 -15.60 -18.59
C VAL A 33 -4.46 -15.63 -18.24
N LEU A 34 -3.95 -14.57 -17.61
CA LEU A 34 -2.53 -14.44 -17.25
C LEU A 34 -2.27 -14.96 -15.84
N GLN A 35 -1.09 -15.56 -15.65
CA GLN A 35 -0.62 -15.99 -14.34
C GLN A 35 -0.17 -14.78 -13.51
N PRO A 36 -0.51 -14.71 -12.21
CA PRO A 36 -0.03 -13.65 -11.34
C PRO A 36 1.47 -13.81 -11.04
N GLY A 37 2.09 -12.73 -10.55
CA GLY A 37 3.42 -12.79 -9.95
C GLY A 37 3.43 -13.59 -8.64
N GLN A 38 4.62 -13.75 -8.06
CA GLN A 38 4.85 -14.55 -6.85
C GLN A 38 3.95 -14.11 -5.68
N PHE A 39 3.81 -12.81 -5.48
CA PHE A 39 3.02 -12.23 -4.39
C PHE A 39 1.58 -11.94 -4.81
N ASN A 40 1.24 -12.08 -6.09
CA ASN A 40 -0.03 -11.69 -6.69
C ASN A 40 -0.46 -10.29 -6.19
N ALA A 41 0.47 -9.33 -6.30
CA ALA A 41 0.35 -7.98 -5.76
C ALA A 41 1.20 -6.97 -6.55
N ILE A 42 0.95 -5.67 -6.37
CA ILE A 42 1.71 -4.61 -7.06
C ILE A 42 3.22 -4.64 -6.76
N THR A 43 3.61 -5.17 -5.60
CA THR A 43 5.02 -5.34 -5.19
C THR A 43 5.76 -6.43 -5.97
N ASP A 44 5.08 -7.20 -6.83
CA ASP A 44 5.74 -8.06 -7.81
C ASP A 44 6.53 -7.23 -8.85
N VAL A 45 6.18 -5.95 -9.04
CA VAL A 45 7.00 -5.00 -9.81
C VAL A 45 8.25 -4.65 -9.00
N LYS A 46 9.42 -5.01 -9.52
CA LYS A 46 10.71 -4.80 -8.86
C LYS A 46 10.89 -3.34 -8.40
N GLY A 47 11.16 -3.15 -7.11
CA GLY A 47 11.43 -1.84 -6.51
C GLY A 47 10.21 -1.17 -5.90
N VAL A 48 9.00 -1.53 -6.33
CA VAL A 48 7.75 -1.00 -5.78
C VAL A 48 7.57 -1.49 -4.34
N LYS A 49 7.20 -0.57 -3.45
CA LYS A 49 6.87 -0.89 -2.05
C LYS A 49 5.51 -0.31 -1.68
N VAL A 50 4.84 -0.99 -0.75
CA VAL A 50 3.56 -0.56 -0.18
C VAL A 50 3.71 -0.51 1.33
N GLY A 51 3.25 0.57 1.94
CA GLY A 51 3.12 0.72 3.39
C GLY A 51 1.72 1.17 3.76
N HIS A 52 1.26 0.84 4.96
CA HIS A 52 -0.02 1.34 5.46
C HIS A 52 0.05 1.61 6.96
N THR A 53 -0.78 2.54 7.40
CA THR A 53 -1.09 2.79 8.81
C THR A 53 -2.60 2.75 8.95
N THR A 54 -3.09 1.86 9.81
CA THR A 54 -4.52 1.74 10.11
C THR A 54 -4.80 2.29 11.50
N LEU A 55 -5.74 3.21 11.59
CA LEU A 55 -6.25 3.76 12.83
C LEU A 55 -7.63 3.16 13.10
N HIS A 56 -7.66 2.25 14.08
CA HIS A 56 -8.87 1.64 14.62
C HIS A 56 -8.93 1.95 16.11
N ILE A 57 -9.57 3.06 16.48
CA ILE A 57 -9.58 3.58 17.85
C ILE A 57 -11.02 3.72 18.34
N GLY A 58 -11.28 3.23 19.55
CA GLY A 58 -12.61 3.27 20.17
C GLY A 58 -13.71 2.68 19.28
N ASP A 59 -14.88 3.29 19.33
CA ASP A 59 -16.07 2.90 18.57
C ASP A 59 -16.20 3.59 17.20
N SER A 60 -15.49 4.69 16.96
CA SER A 60 -15.78 5.63 15.88
C SER A 60 -14.63 5.91 14.90
N ILE A 61 -13.37 5.70 15.29
CA ILE A 61 -12.24 5.99 14.39
C ILE A 61 -11.91 4.73 13.58
N ARG A 62 -12.18 4.79 12.28
CA ARG A 62 -11.89 3.73 11.29
C ARG A 62 -11.28 4.36 10.04
N THR A 63 -10.02 4.76 10.13
CA THR A 63 -9.34 5.49 9.04
C THR A 63 -7.89 5.00 8.90
N GLY A 64 -7.13 5.57 7.99
CA GLY A 64 -5.75 5.20 7.77
C GLY A 64 -5.15 5.89 6.56
N VAL A 65 -3.92 5.50 6.25
CA VAL A 65 -3.17 5.93 5.06
C VAL A 65 -2.51 4.71 4.44
N THR A 66 -2.48 4.65 3.12
CA THR A 66 -1.66 3.69 2.37
C THR A 66 -0.70 4.49 1.49
N VAL A 67 0.56 4.08 1.43
CA VAL A 67 1.58 4.73 0.63
C VAL A 67 2.16 3.73 -0.35
N ILE A 68 2.36 4.16 -1.59
CA ILE A 68 3.06 3.41 -2.63
C ILE A 68 4.32 4.17 -3.00
N LEU A 69 5.47 3.51 -2.87
CA LEU A 69 6.75 3.99 -3.37
C LEU A 69 7.01 3.33 -4.73
N PRO A 70 7.15 4.10 -5.83
CA PRO A 70 7.46 3.55 -7.15
C PRO A 70 8.82 2.83 -7.20
N HIS A 71 9.80 3.30 -6.43
CA HIS A 71 11.10 2.67 -6.19
C HIS A 71 11.66 3.11 -4.83
N SER A 72 12.81 2.56 -4.42
CA SER A 72 13.44 2.83 -3.11
C SER A 72 14.42 4.02 -3.10
N GLY A 73 14.62 4.66 -4.25
CA GLY A 73 15.54 5.79 -4.41
C GLY A 73 14.87 7.14 -4.10
N ASN A 74 15.50 8.22 -4.53
CA ASN A 74 14.94 9.56 -4.38
C ASN A 74 13.99 9.86 -5.55
N ILE A 75 12.70 9.67 -5.34
CA ILE A 75 11.65 9.79 -6.39
C ILE A 75 11.62 11.19 -7.02
N PHE A 76 12.01 12.23 -6.27
CA PHE A 76 12.06 13.59 -6.81
C PHE A 76 13.19 13.77 -7.84
N GLN A 77 14.34 13.14 -7.61
CA GLN A 77 15.48 13.17 -8.51
C GLN A 77 15.37 12.12 -9.63
N GLU A 78 14.81 10.95 -9.31
CA GLU A 78 14.66 9.79 -10.18
C GLU A 78 13.17 9.58 -10.51
N LYS A 79 12.60 10.53 -11.26
CA LYS A 79 11.17 10.56 -11.56
C LYS A 79 10.70 9.34 -12.35
N VAL A 80 9.46 8.91 -12.12
CA VAL A 80 8.87 7.75 -12.80
C VAL A 80 7.82 8.21 -13.82
N PRO A 81 7.90 7.78 -15.10
CA PRO A 81 6.85 8.05 -16.07
C PRO A 81 5.48 7.59 -15.58
N ALA A 82 4.47 8.44 -15.73
CA ALA A 82 3.14 8.20 -15.21
C ALA A 82 2.06 8.88 -16.03
N ALA A 83 0.85 8.34 -15.95
CA ALA A 83 -0.36 8.90 -16.56
C ALA A 83 -1.54 8.68 -15.63
N ILE A 84 -2.53 9.58 -15.71
CA ILE A 84 -3.76 9.51 -14.92
C ILE A 84 -4.95 9.64 -15.87
N TYR A 85 -5.93 8.74 -15.71
CA TYR A 85 -7.20 8.80 -16.42
C TYR A 85 -8.35 8.98 -15.43
N ILE A 86 -9.22 9.95 -15.68
CA ILE A 86 -10.39 10.25 -14.83
C ILE A 86 -11.61 9.60 -15.47
N GLY A 87 -12.02 8.44 -14.97
CA GLY A 87 -13.27 7.78 -15.40
C GLY A 87 -14.52 8.49 -14.90
N ASN A 88 -14.50 8.96 -13.65
CA ASN A 88 -15.52 9.83 -13.06
C ASN A 88 -14.85 10.81 -12.08
N GLY A 89 -15.20 12.10 -12.17
CA GLY A 89 -14.54 13.17 -11.42
C GLY A 89 -15.02 13.41 -9.99
N PHE A 90 -15.81 12.51 -9.40
CA PHE A 90 -16.36 12.69 -8.05
C PHE A 90 -15.34 12.33 -6.93
N GLY A 91 -14.13 12.88 -7.01
CA GLY A 91 -13.03 12.64 -6.09
C GLY A 91 -12.15 13.88 -5.90
N LYS A 92 -11.24 13.85 -4.93
CA LYS A 92 -10.28 14.95 -4.69
C LYS A 92 -8.87 14.37 -4.77
N LEU A 93 -8.20 14.67 -5.88
CA LEU A 93 -6.87 14.18 -6.20
C LEU A 93 -5.91 15.37 -6.28
N ALA A 94 -4.85 15.33 -5.47
CA ALA A 94 -3.76 16.29 -5.57
C ALA A 94 -2.70 15.81 -6.58
N GLY A 95 -2.06 16.73 -7.30
CA GLY A 95 -0.94 16.43 -8.21
C GLY A 95 -1.32 16.12 -9.67
N TYR A 96 -2.61 15.99 -10.00
CA TYR A 96 -3.06 15.64 -11.38
C TYR A 96 -2.52 16.58 -12.46
N SER A 97 -2.57 17.90 -12.24
CA SER A 97 -2.14 18.88 -13.24
C SER A 97 -0.67 18.68 -13.64
N GLN A 98 0.20 18.40 -12.67
CA GLN A 98 1.62 18.18 -12.92
C GLN A 98 1.88 16.86 -13.66
N VAL A 99 1.22 15.77 -13.27
CA VAL A 99 1.36 14.48 -13.98
C VAL A 99 0.84 14.61 -15.41
N LYS A 100 -0.26 15.34 -15.61
CA LYS A 100 -0.82 15.59 -16.95
C LYS A 100 0.14 16.40 -17.83
N GLU A 101 0.80 17.40 -17.27
CA GLU A 101 1.71 18.28 -18.00
C GLU A 101 3.06 17.61 -18.29
N LEU A 102 3.66 16.97 -17.28
CA LEU A 102 5.05 16.50 -17.33
C LEU A 102 5.17 14.99 -17.54
N GLY A 103 4.07 14.24 -17.46
CA GLY A 103 4.04 12.79 -17.70
C GLY A 103 4.85 11.96 -16.69
N ASN A 104 5.04 12.47 -15.47
CA ASN A 104 5.80 11.78 -14.44
C ASN A 104 5.27 12.02 -13.03
N VAL A 105 5.59 11.09 -12.12
CA VAL A 105 5.46 11.26 -10.67
C VAL A 105 6.84 11.48 -10.05
N GLU A 106 6.89 12.40 -9.09
CA GLU A 106 8.12 12.79 -8.38
C GLU A 106 8.00 12.64 -6.85
N THR A 107 6.95 11.95 -6.41
CA THR A 107 6.60 11.72 -5.00
C THR A 107 6.13 10.28 -4.79
N PRO A 108 6.07 9.81 -3.53
CA PRO A 108 5.20 8.69 -3.17
C PRO A 108 3.74 8.98 -3.55
N ILE A 109 2.95 7.93 -3.77
CA ILE A 109 1.48 8.02 -3.93
C ILE A 109 0.86 7.71 -2.57
N VAL A 110 -0.07 8.55 -2.11
CA VAL A 110 -0.69 8.50 -0.76
C VAL A 110 -2.20 8.53 -0.87
#